data_AF-A0A800J3L8-F1
#
_entry.id   AF-A0A800J3L8-F1
#
_cell.length_a   1.000
_cell.length_b   1.000
_cell.length_c   1.000
_cell.angle_alpha   90.00
_cell.angle_beta   90.00
_cell.angle_gamma   90.00
#
_symmetry.space_group_name_H-M   'P 1'
#
loop_
_entity.id
_entity.type
_entity.pdbx_description
1 polymer ?
#
loop_
_entity_poly.entity_id
_entity_poly.type
_entity_poly.pdbx_seq_one_letter_code
_entity_poly.pdbx_strand_id
1 'polypeptide(L)'
;GETIPAATVDNSYKWAGGGFLSTVDDMVRFGHAVVLGDAVGEAGRALLFTEQTDREGEGVGYGFGWRLYEDRAGRRVVSHVGGSVGGTALLHVTPEAGLVVALATNLGGADIDWGPEIAATLADAIAADALASEPAE
;
A
#
# COMPACT_ATOMS: atom_id res chain seq x y z
N GLY A 1 15.80 -24.18 4.16
CA GLY A 1 16.05 -24.18 2.71
C GLY A 1 17.28 -23.35 2.44
N GLU A 2 17.98 -23.61 1.33
CA GLU A 2 19.10 -22.79 0.88
C GLU A 2 18.57 -21.61 0.05
N THR A 3 19.04 -20.39 0.35
CA THR A 3 18.70 -19.20 -0.42
C THR A 3 19.64 -19.09 -1.60
N ILE A 4 19.10 -19.00 -2.82
CA ILE A 4 19.87 -18.82 -4.04
C ILE A 4 19.64 -17.42 -4.63
N PRO A 5 20.64 -16.80 -5.26
CA PRO A 5 20.44 -15.56 -6.00
C PRO A 5 19.35 -15.71 -7.07
N ALA A 6 18.49 -14.70 -7.19
CA ALA A 6 17.49 -14.66 -8.24
C ALA A 6 18.13 -14.49 -9.62
N ALA A 7 17.47 -14.99 -10.66
CA ALA A 7 17.95 -14.83 -12.03
C ALA A 7 17.96 -13.36 -12.46
N THR A 8 18.96 -12.97 -13.25
CA THR A 8 18.99 -11.66 -13.91
C THR A 8 17.82 -11.55 -14.88
N VAL A 9 17.08 -10.45 -14.81
CA VAL A 9 15.93 -10.17 -15.69
C VAL A 9 16.01 -8.78 -16.30
N ASP A 10 15.51 -8.64 -17.52
CA ASP A 10 15.22 -7.34 -18.13
C ASP A 10 13.74 -7.00 -17.94
N ASN A 11 13.48 -5.92 -17.19
CA ASN A 11 12.13 -5.42 -16.91
C ASN A 11 11.76 -4.21 -17.80
N SER A 12 12.53 -3.91 -18.84
CA SER A 12 12.32 -2.77 -19.76
C SER A 12 10.92 -2.73 -20.36
N TYR A 13 10.37 -3.89 -20.71
CA TYR A 13 9.05 -4.03 -21.32
C TYR A 13 7.88 -3.76 -20.35
N LYS A 14 8.13 -3.72 -19.03
CA LYS A 14 7.08 -3.59 -18.00
C LYS A 14 7.28 -2.40 -17.07
N TRP A 15 8.06 -1.39 -17.46
CA TRP A 15 8.33 -0.21 -16.64
C TRP A 15 7.08 0.36 -15.97
N ALA A 16 6.01 0.61 -16.75
CA ALA A 16 4.76 1.17 -16.24
C ALA A 16 3.93 0.21 -15.36
N GLY A 17 4.14 -1.11 -15.46
CA GLY A 17 3.35 -2.12 -14.74
C GLY A 17 4.03 -2.76 -13.52
N GLY A 18 5.35 -2.62 -13.39
CA GLY A 18 6.12 -3.21 -12.30
C GLY A 18 7.64 -3.24 -12.52
N GLY A 19 8.18 -2.33 -13.34
CA GLY A 19 9.61 -2.26 -13.64
C GLY A 19 10.37 -1.20 -12.85
N PHE A 20 9.69 -0.45 -11.97
CA PHE A 20 10.34 0.51 -11.09
C PHE A 20 11.13 -0.18 -9.98
N LEU A 21 12.34 0.34 -9.71
CA LEU A 21 13.15 -0.02 -8.56
C LEU A 21 13.10 1.14 -7.55
N SER A 22 12.96 0.82 -6.28
CA SER A 22 12.84 1.82 -5.22
C SER A 22 13.36 1.28 -3.88
N THR A 23 13.31 2.11 -2.85
CA THR A 23 13.60 1.76 -1.45
C THR A 23 12.31 1.85 -0.63
N VAL A 24 12.28 1.21 0.54
CA VAL A 24 11.13 1.34 1.46
C VAL A 24 10.92 2.80 1.91
N ASP A 25 12.00 3.57 2.08
CA ASP A 25 11.92 5.00 2.41
C ASP A 25 11.22 5.80 1.30
N ASP A 26 11.56 5.54 0.05
CA ASP A 26 10.95 6.22 -1.10
C ASP A 26 9.50 5.77 -1.30
N MET A 27 9.19 4.50 -1.05
CA MET A 27 7.81 4.00 -1.06
C MET A 27 6.95 4.68 -0.01
N VAL A 28 7.48 4.89 1.21
CA VAL A 28 6.78 5.63 2.27
C VAL A 28 6.54 7.08 1.84
N ARG A 29 7.56 7.77 1.30
CA ARG A 29 7.42 9.13 0.78
C ARG A 29 6.38 9.22 -0.34
N PHE A 30 6.39 8.25 -1.25
CA PHE A 30 5.43 8.16 -2.35
C PHE A 30 4.01 7.96 -1.84
N GLY A 31 3.78 6.99 -0.95
CA GLY A 31 2.47 6.75 -0.34
C GLY A 31 1.96 7.98 0.40
N HIS A 32 2.83 8.64 1.17
CA HIS A 32 2.50 9.89 1.84
C HIS A 32 2.11 10.97 0.82
N ALA A 33 2.94 11.25 -0.18
CA ALA A 33 2.72 12.31 -1.15
C ALA A 33 1.44 12.14 -2.00
N VAL A 34 1.14 10.90 -2.41
CA VAL A 34 0.03 10.59 -3.32
C VAL A 34 -1.30 10.39 -2.58
N VAL A 35 -1.27 9.74 -1.41
CA VAL A 35 -2.50 9.35 -0.70
C VAL A 35 -2.88 10.36 0.38
N LEU A 36 -1.91 10.82 1.17
CA LEU A 36 -2.11 11.72 2.32
C LEU A 36 -1.87 13.20 1.96
N GLY A 37 -0.93 13.44 1.05
CA GLY A 37 -0.57 14.75 0.53
C GLY A 37 -1.37 15.14 -0.72
N ASP A 38 -0.84 16.10 -1.47
CA ASP A 38 -1.51 16.73 -2.62
C ASP A 38 -0.76 16.54 -3.94
N ALA A 39 0.21 15.62 -4.02
CA ALA A 39 1.12 15.53 -5.17
C ALA A 39 0.40 15.26 -6.52
N VAL A 40 -0.81 14.71 -6.46
CA VAL A 40 -1.68 14.44 -7.62
C VAL A 40 -2.90 15.37 -7.69
N GLY A 41 -3.04 16.30 -6.73
CA GLY A 41 -4.19 17.18 -6.56
C GLY A 41 -5.49 16.42 -6.24
N GLU A 42 -6.56 17.17 -5.93
CA GLU A 42 -7.85 16.58 -5.59
C GLU A 42 -8.44 15.74 -6.73
N ALA A 43 -8.39 16.25 -7.97
CA ALA A 43 -8.91 15.54 -9.14
C ALA A 43 -8.14 14.26 -9.44
N GLY A 44 -6.80 14.27 -9.31
CA GLY A 44 -5.99 13.06 -9.50
C GLY A 44 -6.25 12.04 -8.40
N ARG A 45 -6.42 12.49 -7.16
CA ARG A 45 -6.72 11.63 -6.02
C ARG A 45 -8.11 10.97 -6.14
N ALA A 46 -9.11 11.75 -6.56
CA ALA A 46 -10.44 11.26 -6.85
C ALA A 46 -10.40 10.20 -7.95
N LEU A 47 -9.67 10.46 -9.05
CA LEU A 47 -9.50 9.49 -10.13
C LEU A 47 -8.82 8.21 -9.63
N LEU A 48 -7.63 8.31 -9.02
CA LEU A 48 -6.82 7.16 -8.62
C LEU A 48 -7.56 6.19 -7.70
N PHE A 49 -8.38 6.72 -6.79
CA PHE A 49 -9.09 5.94 -5.76
C PHE A 49 -10.58 5.77 -6.04
N THR A 50 -11.03 6.05 -7.28
CA THR A 50 -12.37 5.66 -7.71
C THR A 50 -12.42 4.14 -7.86
N GLU A 51 -13.22 3.47 -7.04
CA GLU A 51 -13.44 2.03 -7.15
C GLU A 51 -14.05 1.68 -8.52
N GLN A 52 -13.47 0.69 -9.18
CA GLN A 52 -13.98 0.12 -10.41
C GLN A 52 -15.06 -0.92 -10.09
N THR A 53 -16.00 -1.09 -11.01
CA THR A 53 -17.06 -2.08 -10.91
C THR A 53 -16.92 -3.14 -11.99
N ASP A 54 -17.46 -4.32 -11.73
CA ASP A 54 -17.61 -5.35 -12.76
C ASP A 54 -18.75 -5.02 -13.75
N ARG A 55 -19.13 -6.00 -14.58
CA ARG A 55 -20.19 -5.84 -15.58
C ARG A 55 -21.60 -5.76 -14.97
N GLU A 56 -21.75 -6.18 -13.72
CA GLU A 56 -23.00 -6.22 -12.97
C GLU A 56 -23.16 -4.96 -12.10
N GLY A 57 -22.08 -4.17 -11.95
CA GLY A 57 -22.06 -2.93 -11.19
C GLY A 57 -21.52 -3.11 -9.77
N GLU A 58 -21.03 -4.30 -9.43
CA GLU A 58 -20.49 -4.61 -8.11
C GLU A 58 -19.03 -4.13 -8.00
N GLY A 59 -18.67 -3.54 -6.85
CA GLY A 59 -17.32 -3.05 -6.58
C GLY A 59 -16.30 -4.19 -6.50
N VAL A 60 -15.13 -4.01 -7.13
CA VAL A 60 -14.08 -5.04 -7.16
C VAL A 60 -12.93 -4.79 -6.19
N GLY A 61 -13.04 -3.80 -5.30
CA GLY A 61 -11.99 -3.44 -4.35
C GLY A 61 -10.72 -2.93 -5.02
N TYR A 62 -10.84 -2.30 -6.20
CA TYR A 62 -9.71 -1.84 -7.00
C TYR A 62 -9.99 -0.51 -7.69
N GLY A 63 -9.09 0.45 -7.57
CA GLY A 63 -9.09 1.71 -8.30
C GLY A 63 -8.09 1.71 -9.46
N PHE A 64 -7.58 2.88 -9.85
CA PHE A 64 -6.58 2.95 -10.93
C PHE A 64 -5.19 2.62 -10.41
N GLY A 65 -4.87 1.32 -10.37
CA GLY A 65 -3.57 0.81 -9.91
C GLY A 65 -3.44 0.73 -8.40
N TRP A 66 -4.56 0.63 -7.67
CA TRP A 66 -4.59 0.53 -6.21
C TRP A 66 -5.68 -0.44 -5.76
N ARG A 67 -5.38 -1.28 -4.77
CA ARG A 67 -6.41 -1.98 -4.00
C ARG A 67 -7.05 -1.03 -3.02
N LEU A 68 -8.36 -1.14 -2.88
CA LEU A 68 -9.20 -0.37 -1.99
C LEU A 68 -9.99 -1.36 -1.13
N TYR A 69 -9.86 -1.26 0.19
CA TYR A 69 -10.59 -2.11 1.13
C TYR A 69 -10.66 -1.44 2.51
N GLU A 70 -11.34 -2.08 3.44
CA GLU A 70 -11.37 -1.66 4.84
C GLU A 70 -10.56 -2.63 5.70
N ASP A 71 -9.82 -2.10 6.67
CA ASP A 71 -9.17 -2.93 7.68
C ASP A 71 -10.18 -3.49 8.71
N ARG A 72 -9.69 -4.26 9.69
CA ARG A 72 -10.54 -4.86 10.72
C ARG A 72 -11.26 -3.86 11.64
N ALA A 73 -10.88 -2.58 11.62
CA ALA A 73 -11.53 -1.50 12.35
C ALA A 73 -12.45 -0.65 11.46
N GLY A 74 -12.64 -1.02 10.18
CA GLY A 74 -13.45 -0.29 9.22
C GLY A 74 -12.76 0.97 8.67
N ARG A 75 -11.44 1.13 8.86
CA ARG A 75 -10.70 2.26 8.27
C ARG A 75 -10.38 1.95 6.83
N ARG A 76 -10.45 2.96 5.97
CA ARG A 76 -10.11 2.79 4.55
C ARG A 76 -8.63 2.49 4.43
N VAL A 77 -8.33 1.62 3.48
CA VAL A 77 -6.98 1.26 3.10
C VAL A 77 -6.82 1.45 1.60
N VAL A 78 -5.71 2.10 1.24
CA VAL A 78 -5.20 2.17 -0.13
C VAL A 78 -3.90 1.40 -0.17
N SER A 79 -3.82 0.35 -1.00
CA SER A 79 -2.63 -0.50 -1.01
C SER A 79 -2.24 -1.00 -2.40
N HIS A 80 -1.00 -1.45 -2.53
CA HIS A 80 -0.55 -2.18 -3.71
C HIS A 80 0.50 -3.22 -3.32
N VAL A 81 0.37 -4.43 -3.87
CA VAL A 81 1.38 -5.49 -3.72
C VAL A 81 2.23 -5.54 -4.98
N GLY A 82 3.53 -5.76 -4.81
CA GLY A 82 4.48 -5.89 -5.91
C GLY A 82 5.12 -7.26 -5.88
N GLY A 83 5.20 -7.91 -7.04
CA GLY A 83 5.94 -9.16 -7.22
C GLY A 83 6.90 -9.03 -8.39
N SER A 84 8.15 -9.43 -8.18
CA SER A 84 9.14 -9.53 -9.24
C SER A 84 10.05 -10.73 -9.01
N VAL A 85 10.89 -11.04 -9.99
CA VAL A 85 11.90 -12.10 -9.84
C VAL A 85 12.86 -11.68 -8.72
N GLY A 86 12.87 -12.47 -7.65
CA GLY A 86 13.71 -12.23 -6.48
C GLY A 86 13.17 -11.23 -5.46
N GLY A 87 11.93 -10.74 -5.58
CA GLY A 87 11.40 -9.82 -4.58
C GLY A 87 9.88 -9.74 -4.53
N THR A 88 9.39 -9.43 -3.34
CA THR A 88 7.98 -9.13 -3.05
C THR A 88 7.91 -7.84 -2.23
N ALA A 89 6.93 -6.99 -2.50
CA ALA A 89 6.77 -5.70 -1.84
C ALA A 89 5.31 -5.42 -1.49
N LEU A 90 5.10 -4.56 -0.49
CA LEU A 90 3.81 -4.02 -0.10
C LEU A 90 3.95 -2.51 0.12
N LEU A 91 3.00 -1.75 -0.40
CA LEU A 91 2.70 -0.40 0.08
C LEU A 91 1.27 -0.41 0.64
N HIS A 92 1.11 0.02 1.87
CA HIS A 92 -0.16 0.08 2.58
C HIS A 92 -0.32 1.47 3.21
N VAL A 93 -1.45 2.12 2.95
CA VAL A 93 -1.77 3.44 3.51
C VAL A 93 -3.13 3.39 4.18
N THR A 94 -3.19 3.85 5.43
CA THR A 94 -4.41 4.01 6.23
C THR A 94 -4.64 5.50 6.45
N PRO A 95 -5.41 6.19 5.58
CA PRO A 95 -5.52 7.65 5.61
C PRO A 95 -6.04 8.22 6.93
N GLU A 96 -7.01 7.54 7.55
CA GLU A 96 -7.62 7.93 8.81
C GLU A 96 -6.61 7.95 9.97
N ALA A 97 -5.58 7.11 9.90
CA ALA A 97 -4.51 7.07 10.90
C ALA A 97 -3.28 7.90 10.50
N GLY A 98 -3.29 8.55 9.33
CA GLY A 98 -2.11 9.23 8.78
C GLY A 98 -0.91 8.28 8.59
N LEU A 99 -1.17 6.98 8.40
CA LEU A 99 -0.15 5.93 8.45
C LEU A 99 0.21 5.43 7.06
N VAL A 100 1.52 5.29 6.79
CA VAL A 100 2.07 4.62 5.62
C VAL A 100 3.02 3.52 6.07
N VAL A 101 2.84 2.30 5.55
CA VAL A 101 3.71 1.15 5.78
C VAL A 101 4.21 0.64 4.44
N ALA A 102 5.53 0.48 4.31
CA ALA A 102 6.16 -0.15 3.16
C ALA A 102 6.95 -1.40 3.61
N LEU A 103 6.83 -2.49 2.86
CA LEU A 103 7.59 -3.72 3.05
C LEU A 103 8.29 -4.08 1.74
N ALA A 104 9.51 -4.59 1.85
CA ALA A 104 10.24 -5.17 0.74
C ALA A 104 10.98 -6.42 1.23
N THR A 105 10.86 -7.51 0.49
CA THR A 105 11.59 -8.76 0.72
C THR A 105 12.47 -9.07 -0.47
N ASN A 106 13.61 -9.71 -0.22
CA ASN A 106 14.52 -10.24 -1.23
C ASN A 106 14.19 -11.70 -1.61
N LEU A 107 12.90 -12.07 -1.51
CA LEU A 107 12.39 -13.38 -1.87
C LEU A 107 11.15 -13.20 -2.74
N GLY A 108 11.21 -13.70 -3.98
CA GLY A 108 10.05 -13.70 -4.87
C GLY A 108 8.97 -14.66 -4.36
N GLY A 109 7.72 -14.20 -4.35
CA GLY A 109 6.60 -15.01 -3.85
C GLY A 109 6.63 -15.20 -2.33
N ALA A 110 7.33 -14.34 -1.60
CA ALA A 110 7.27 -14.33 -0.14
C ALA A 110 5.83 -14.08 0.32
N ASP A 111 5.38 -14.85 1.32
CA ASP A 111 4.15 -14.57 2.04
C ASP A 111 4.33 -13.31 2.89
N ILE A 112 3.56 -12.28 2.56
CA ILE A 112 3.55 -10.97 3.21
C ILE A 112 2.15 -10.61 3.72
N ASP A 113 1.26 -11.58 3.87
CA ASP A 113 -0.12 -11.35 4.31
C ASP A 113 -0.21 -10.88 5.77
N TRP A 114 0.89 -11.02 6.53
CA TRP A 114 1.06 -10.41 7.85
C TRP A 114 1.22 -8.88 7.81
N GLY A 115 1.60 -8.31 6.67
CA GLY A 115 1.86 -6.88 6.52
C GLY A 115 0.65 -6.00 6.85
N PRO A 116 -0.53 -6.25 6.25
CA PRO A 116 -1.76 -5.54 6.60
C PRO A 116 -2.14 -5.63 8.08
N GLU A 117 -1.94 -6.77 8.76
CA GLU A 117 -2.27 -6.90 10.18
C GLU A 117 -1.33 -6.06 11.07
N ILE A 118 -0.05 -5.99 10.72
CA ILE A 118 0.88 -5.08 11.39
C ILE A 118 0.46 -3.62 11.17
N ALA A 119 0.08 -3.26 9.94
CA ALA A 119 -0.39 -1.90 9.65
C ALA A 119 -1.66 -1.54 10.46
N ALA A 120 -2.63 -2.45 10.54
CA ALA A 120 -3.84 -2.26 11.34
C ALA A 120 -3.52 -2.13 12.84
N THR A 121 -2.57 -2.93 13.35
CA THR A 121 -2.11 -2.83 14.75
C THR A 121 -1.44 -1.50 15.06
N LEU A 122 -0.60 -0.99 14.14
CA LEU A 122 0.02 0.32 14.28
C LEU A 122 -1.03 1.44 14.21
N ALA A 123 -2.00 1.34 13.31
CA ALA A 123 -3.09 2.30 13.20
C ALA A 123 -3.96 2.34 14.48
N ASP A 124 -4.18 1.19 15.13
CA ASP A 124 -4.87 1.13 16.43
C ASP A 124 -4.08 1.84 17.53
N ALA A 125 -2.76 1.63 17.57
CA ALA A 125 -1.89 2.29 18.54
C ALA A 125 -1.90 3.82 18.36
N ILE A 126 -1.88 4.30 17.11
CA ILE A 126 -1.99 5.73 16.78
C ILE A 126 -3.33 6.30 17.25
N ALA A 127 -4.43 5.60 16.97
CA ALA A 127 -5.77 6.05 17.38
C ALA A 127 -5.91 6.09 18.92
N ALA A 128 -5.34 5.11 19.64
CA ALA A 128 -5.36 5.07 21.09
C ALA A 128 -4.54 6.22 21.71
N ASP A 129 -3.37 6.53 21.13
CA ASP A 129 -2.53 7.64 21.58
C ASP A 129 -3.22 9.01 21.37
N ALA A 130 -3.90 9.18 20.24
CA ALA A 130 -4.67 10.40 19.96
C ALA A 130 -5.79 10.61 21.00
N LEU A 131 -6.55 9.57 21.35
CA LEU A 131 -7.61 9.63 22.37
C LEU A 131 -7.05 9.92 23.78
N ALA A 132 -5.88 9.38 24.11
CA ALA A 132 -5.22 9.63 25.38
C ALA A 132 -4.64 11.06 25.49
N SER A 133 -4.42 11.72 24.35
CA SER A 133 -3.84 13.06 24.24
C SER A 133 -4.87 14.19 24.22
N GLU A 134 -6.17 13.88 24.09
CA GLU A 134 -7.22 14.90 24.17
C GLU A 134 -7.40 15.38 25.63
N PRO A 135 -7.35 16.70 25.90
CA PRO A 135 -7.56 17.20 27.25
C PRO A 135 -9.00 16.90 27.68
N ALA A 136 -9.17 16.34 28.88
CA ALA A 136 -10.48 16.14 29.49
C ALA A 136 -11.23 17.47 29.56
N GLU A 137 -12.39 17.53 28.89
CA GLU A 137 -13.31 18.68 28.89
C GLU A 137 -13.86 18.99 30.28
#